data_AF-A0A1M5S1Q1-F1
#
_entry.id   AF-A0A1M5S1Q1-F1
#
_cell.length_a   1.000
_cell.length_b   1.000
_cell.length_c   1.000
_cell.angle_alpha   90.00
_cell.angle_beta   90.00
_cell.angle_gamma   90.00
#
_symmetry.space_group_name_H-M   'P 1'
#
loop_
_entity.id
_entity.type
_entity.pdbx_description
1 polymer ?
#
loop_
_entity_poly.entity_id
_entity_poly.type
_entity_poly.pdbx_seq_one_letter_code
_entity_poly.pdbx_strand_id
1 'polypeptide(L)' 'MKGVKNMYILKFVDFEDELTVREFDSKQELKEYIVKNNIDKRWHQIEEIKKVIPNLKED' A
#
# COMPACT_ATOMS: atom_id res chain seq x y z
N MET A 1 12.91 9.33 -21.41
CA MET A 1 12.13 8.14 -21.01
C MET A 1 11.59 8.38 -19.61
N LYS A 2 10.27 8.63 -19.44
CA LYS A 2 9.66 8.75 -18.11
C LYS A 2 9.43 7.33 -17.59
N GLY A 3 10.29 6.86 -16.69
CA GLY A 3 10.12 5.57 -16.03
C GLY A 3 8.80 5.55 -15.26
N VAL A 4 8.02 4.49 -15.43
CA VAL A 4 6.80 4.27 -14.63
C VAL A 4 7.23 4.12 -13.18
N LYS A 5 6.93 5.12 -12.33
CA LYS A 5 7.18 5.03 -10.90
C LYS A 5 6.15 4.05 -10.34
N ASN A 6 6.60 2.86 -9.92
CA ASN A 6 5.73 1.87 -9.32
C ASN A 6 5.31 2.38 -7.93
N MET A 7 4.03 2.61 -7.74
CA MET A 7 3.47 3.14 -6.50
C MET A 7 2.72 2.02 -5.78
N TYR A 8 3.03 1.83 -4.51
CA TYR A 8 2.42 0.81 -3.66
C TYR A 8 1.52 1.48 -2.63
N ILE A 9 0.30 0.98 -2.47
CA ILE A 9 -0.67 1.55 -1.53
C ILE A 9 -1.00 0.49 -0.48
N LEU A 10 -0.87 0.87 0.79
CA LEU A 10 -1.35 0.11 1.93
C LEU A 10 -2.64 0.74 2.43
N LYS A 11 -3.70 -0.05 2.51
CA LYS A 11 -4.99 0.36 3.10
C LYS A 11 -5.31 -0.55 4.27
N PHE A 12 -5.62 0.05 5.41
CA PHE A 12 -5.76 -0.67 6.67
C PHE A 12 -6.57 0.21 7.68
N VAL A 13 -7.67 -0.31 8.27
CA VAL A 13 -8.41 0.07 9.53
C VAL A 13 -7.69 -0.04 10.90
N ASP A 14 -7.21 1.05 11.48
CA ASP A 14 -6.32 1.02 12.64
C ASP A 14 -6.93 0.68 13.99
N PHE A 15 -6.12 0.80 15.06
CA PHE A 15 -6.56 0.42 16.39
C PHE A 15 -7.69 1.33 16.92
N GLU A 16 -7.96 2.45 16.25
CA GLU A 16 -9.07 3.35 16.51
C GLU A 16 -10.25 3.07 15.55
N ASP A 17 -10.22 1.95 14.83
CA ASP A 17 -11.15 1.59 13.75
C ASP A 17 -11.16 2.58 12.57
N GLU A 18 -10.08 3.37 12.41
CA GLU A 18 -10.00 4.35 11.34
C GLU A 18 -9.32 3.81 10.07
N LEU A 19 -9.97 3.96 8.91
CA LEU A 19 -9.38 3.59 7.63
C LEU A 19 -8.18 4.49 7.29
N THR A 20 -6.98 3.94 7.43
CA THR A 20 -5.73 4.58 7.06
C THR A 20 -5.27 4.15 5.66
N VAL A 21 -4.77 5.11 4.88
CA VAL A 21 -4.15 4.88 3.57
C VAL A 21 -2.73 5.45 3.57
N ARG A 22 -1.76 4.65 3.12
CA ARG A 22 -0.35 5.06 2.99
C ARG A 22 0.20 4.65 1.63
N GLU A 23 1.02 5.52 1.05
CA GLU A 23 1.63 5.34 -0.27
C GLU A 23 3.13 5.17 -0.12
N PHE A 24 3.72 4.31 -0.96
CA PHE A 24 5.13 3.97 -0.93
C PHE A 24 5.71 3.94 -2.34
N ASP A 25 6.94 4.41 -2.48
CA ASP A 25 7.66 4.47 -3.74
C ASP A 25 8.32 3.14 -4.11
N SER A 26 8.42 2.20 -3.16
CA SER A 26 8.97 0.87 -3.40
C SER A 26 8.29 -0.23 -2.59
N LYS A 27 8.36 -1.47 -3.08
CA LYS A 27 7.88 -2.65 -2.36
C LYS A 27 8.66 -2.89 -1.07
N GLN A 28 9.92 -2.48 -1.02
CA GLN A 28 10.77 -2.67 0.16
C GLN A 28 10.31 -1.76 1.29
N GLU A 29 10.11 -0.46 1.03
CA GLU A 29 9.59 0.49 2.02
C GLU A 29 8.24 0.04 2.60
N LEU A 30 7.32 -0.43 1.75
CA LEU A 30 6.04 -0.99 2.19
C LEU A 30 6.25 -2.14 3.19
N LYS A 31 7.12 -3.09 2.87
CA LYS A 31 7.39 -4.26 3.73
C LYS A 31 8.02 -3.84 5.06
N GLU A 32 8.99 -2.94 5.02
CA GLU A 32 9.64 -2.41 6.22
C GLU A 32 8.63 -1.69 7.11
N TYR A 33 7.71 -0.92 6.52
CA TYR A 33 6.64 -0.25 7.26
C TYR A 33 5.68 -1.23 7.94
N ILE A 34 5.23 -2.27 7.22
CA ILE A 34 4.34 -3.30 7.77
C ILE A 34 4.98 -3.96 8.99
N VAL A 35 6.24 -4.39 8.88
CA VAL A 35 6.96 -5.08 9.97
C VAL A 35 7.22 -4.13 11.14
N LYS A 36 7.70 -2.91 10.88
CA LYS A 36 8.01 -1.92 11.93
C LYS A 36 6.79 -1.56 12.77
N ASN A 37 5.61 -1.52 12.15
CA ASN A 37 4.36 -1.18 12.81
C ASN A 37 3.56 -2.41 13.26
N ASN A 38 4.09 -3.63 13.07
CA ASN A 38 3.40 -4.91 13.32
C ASN A 38 1.99 -4.95 12.69
N ILE A 39 1.83 -4.38 11.49
CA ILE A 39 0.54 -4.29 10.81
C ILE A 39 0.05 -5.69 10.41
N ASP A 40 0.94 -6.62 10.12
CA ASP A 40 0.63 -8.03 9.84
C ASP A 40 0.07 -8.79 11.05
N LYS A 41 0.41 -8.38 12.27
CA LYS A 41 0.03 -9.09 13.51
C LYS A 41 -1.09 -8.41 14.29
N ARG A 42 -1.30 -7.12 14.08
CA ARG A 42 -2.26 -6.31 14.85
C ARG A 42 -3.66 -6.23 14.22
N TRP A 43 -3.91 -6.91 13.11
CA TRP A 43 -5.00 -6.53 12.20
C TRP A 43 -5.83 -7.69 11.68
N HIS A 44 -7.16 -7.49 11.70
CA HIS A 44 -8.16 -8.51 11.42
C HIS A 44 -8.51 -8.72 9.93
N GLN A 45 -8.11 -7.83 9.01
CA GLN A 45 -8.37 -8.00 7.58
C GLN A 45 -7.41 -7.16 6.73
N ILE A 46 -6.56 -7.83 5.94
CA ILE A 46 -5.82 -7.19 4.84
C ILE A 46 -6.71 -7.27 3.60
N GLU A 47 -7.52 -6.24 3.37
CA GLU A 47 -8.28 -6.09 2.12
C GLU A 47 -7.38 -5.49 1.02
N GLU A 48 -6.72 -6.38 0.29
CA GLU A 48 -6.28 -6.19 -1.10
C GLU A 48 -5.11 -5.22 -1.40
N ILE A 49 -3.95 -5.79 -1.74
CA ILE A 49 -2.81 -5.07 -2.34
C ILE A 49 -3.10 -4.88 -3.85
N LYS A 50 -3.76 -3.79 -4.26
CA LYS A 50 -3.88 -3.45 -5.69
C LYS A 50 -2.56 -2.89 -6.23
N LYS A 51 -1.99 -3.57 -7.24
CA LYS A 51 -0.91 -3.03 -8.08
C LYS A 51 -1.49 -1.93 -8.98
N VAL A 52 -1.14 -0.67 -8.74
CA VAL A 52 -1.51 0.42 -9.65
C VAL A 52 -0.55 0.41 -10.83
N ILE A 53 -1.05 0.11 -12.03
CA ILE A 53 -0.32 0.29 -13.30
C ILE A 53 -0.86 1.57 -13.95
N PRO A 54 -0.11 2.69 -13.93
CA PRO A 54 -0.57 3.92 -14.54
C PRO A 54 -0.29 3.87 -16.05
N ASN A 55 -1.24 3.31 -16.81
CA ASN A 55 -1.62 3.75 -18.17
C ASN A 55 -2.44 2.65 -18.87
N LEU A 56 -3.74 2.88 -18.98
CA LEU A 56 -4.45 2.70 -20.24
C LEU A 56 -5.19 4.01 -20.46
N LYS A 57 -4.64 4.86 -21.33
CA LYS A 57 -5.44 5.92 -21.92
C LYS A 57 -6.55 5.21 -22.70
N GLU A 58 -7.80 5.47 -22.36
CA GLU A 58 -8.90 5.18 -23.27
C GLU A 58 -8.73 6.14 -24.45
N ASP A 59 -8.45 5.57 -25.63
CA ASP A 59 -8.64 6.22 -26.94
C ASP A 59 -10.14 6.43 -27.22
#